data_AF-M0NE58-F1
#
_entry.id   AF-M0NE58-F1
#
_cell.length_a   1.000
_cell.length_b   1.000
_cell.length_c   1.000
_cell.angle_alpha   90.00
_cell.angle_beta   90.00
_cell.angle_gamma   90.00
#
_symmetry.space_group_name_H-M   'P 1'
#
loop_
_entity.id
_entity.type
_entity.pdbx_description
1 polymer ?
#
loop_
_entity_poly.entity_id
_entity_poly.type
_entity_poly.pdbx_seq_one_letter_code
_entity_poly.pdbx_strand_id
1 'polypeptide(L)' 'MDVDCSPQASPLADETAALDIGANNLVACTTTTGKQYLYEGRDLFGRFTETTERIAEYQSLLDEDRYSSNRIRRLYRK' A
#
# COMPACT_ATOMS: atom_id res chain seq x y z
N MET A 1 37.89 -23.33 11.64
CA MET A 1 36.66 -23.21 12.45
C MET A 1 35.55 -23.00 11.44
N ASP A 2 34.94 -24.09 10.99
CA ASP A 2 33.84 -24.02 10.03
C ASP A 2 32.56 -23.71 10.80
N VAL A 3 32.03 -22.51 10.60
CA VAL A 3 30.72 -22.12 11.11
C VAL A 3 29.70 -22.73 10.17
N ASP A 4 29.04 -23.79 10.64
CA ASP A 4 27.87 -24.38 10.01
C ASP A 4 26.78 -23.30 9.87
N CYS A 5 26.59 -22.82 8.64
CA CYS A 5 25.56 -21.86 8.27
C CYS A 5 24.37 -22.59 7.62
N SER A 6 23.96 -23.73 8.18
CA SER A 6 22.69 -24.32 7.80
C SER A 6 21.57 -23.42 8.34
N PRO A 7 20.65 -22.92 7.48
CA PRO A 7 19.44 -22.31 7.97
C PRO A 7 18.72 -23.41 8.75
N GLN A 8 18.59 -23.22 10.07
CA GLN A 8 17.67 -24.00 10.88
C GLN A 8 16.25 -23.65 10.41
N ALA A 9 15.84 -24.22 9.28
CA ALA A 9 14.46 -24.34 8.91
C ALA A 9 13.87 -25.31 9.92
N SER A 10 13.46 -24.76 11.07
CA SER A 10 12.42 -25.38 11.88
C SER A 10 11.33 -25.80 10.91
N PRO A 11 10.75 -27.01 11.02
CA PRO A 11 9.66 -27.38 10.13
C PRO A 11 8.65 -26.25 10.22
N LEU A 12 8.43 -25.55 9.11
CA LEU A 12 7.24 -24.71 9.00
C LEU A 12 6.13 -25.71 9.28
N ALA A 13 5.49 -25.56 10.45
CA ALA A 13 4.20 -26.18 10.66
C ALA A 13 3.36 -25.86 9.42
N ASP A 14 2.47 -26.77 9.03
CA ASP A 14 1.63 -26.68 7.83
C ASP A 14 0.59 -25.56 8.02
N GLU A 15 1.10 -24.34 8.17
CA GLU A 15 0.38 -23.12 8.51
C GLU A 15 -0.02 -22.50 7.19
N THR A 16 -1.27 -22.75 6.82
CA THR A 16 -1.88 -22.10 5.67
C THR A 16 -2.47 -20.77 6.12
N ALA A 17 -2.28 -19.73 5.31
CA ALA A 17 -2.91 -18.44 5.50
C ALA A 17 -3.74 -18.07 4.27
N ALA A 18 -4.98 -17.61 4.50
CA ALA A 18 -5.79 -17.00 3.46
C ALA A 18 -5.55 -15.50 3.42
N LEU A 19 -5.31 -14.92 2.23
CA LEU A 19 -5.05 -13.51 2.01
C LEU A 19 -6.17 -12.86 1.20
N ASP A 20 -6.76 -11.78 1.70
CA ASP A 20 -7.72 -10.96 0.95
C ASP A 20 -7.20 -9.51 0.79
N ILE A 21 -7.31 -8.98 -0.44
CA ILE A 21 -6.85 -7.64 -0.81
C ILE A 21 -8.07 -6.87 -1.35
N GLY A 22 -8.46 -5.79 -0.67
CA GLY A 22 -9.66 -5.03 -1.00
C GLY A 22 -9.50 -3.51 -0.84
N ALA A 23 -10.52 -2.76 -1.27
CA ALA A 23 -10.52 -1.30 -1.20
C ALA A 23 -10.60 -0.75 0.24
N ASN A 24 -11.15 -1.52 1.17
CA ASN A 24 -11.24 -1.16 2.59
C ASN A 24 -10.06 -1.70 3.41
N ASN A 25 -9.61 -2.91 3.09
CA ASN A 25 -8.52 -3.61 3.77
C ASN A 25 -7.41 -3.88 2.75
N LEU A 26 -6.23 -3.30 2.96
CA LEU A 26 -5.09 -3.57 2.09
C LEU A 26 -4.70 -5.04 2.14
N VAL A 27 -4.74 -5.64 3.34
CA VAL A 27 -4.48 -7.06 3.55
C VAL A 27 -5.28 -7.57 4.75
N ALA A 28 -6.05 -8.64 4.56
CA ALA A 28 -6.55 -9.45 5.67
C ALA A 28 -5.93 -10.85 5.59
N CYS A 29 -5.39 -11.35 6.70
CA CYS A 29 -4.76 -12.66 6.80
C CYS A 29 -5.37 -13.47 7.94
N THR A 30 -5.78 -14.71 7.67
CA THR A 30 -6.22 -15.67 8.69
C THR A 30 -5.40 -16.95 8.60
N THR A 31 -4.80 -17.38 9.71
CA THR A 31 -4.03 -18.64 9.78
C THR A 31 -4.90 -19.81 10.20
N THR A 32 -4.47 -21.04 9.88
CA THR A 32 -5.10 -22.30 10.35
C THR A 32 -5.10 -22.43 11.88
N THR A 33 -4.16 -21.76 12.55
CA THR A 33 -4.11 -21.62 14.02
C THR A 33 -5.04 -20.55 14.60
N GLY A 34 -5.85 -19.89 13.77
CA GLY A 34 -6.87 -18.92 14.19
C GLY A 34 -6.38 -17.51 14.44
N LYS A 35 -5.12 -17.19 14.10
CA LYS A 35 -4.62 -15.81 14.19
C LYS A 35 -5.17 -14.98 13.03
N GLN A 36 -5.58 -13.76 13.34
CA GLN A 36 -6.08 -12.81 12.37
C GLN A 36 -5.20 -11.56 12.36
N TYR A 37 -4.80 -11.14 11.17
CA TYR A 37 -4.07 -9.90 10.94
C TYR A 37 -4.83 -9.04 9.94
N LEU A 38 -5.03 -7.78 10.30
CA LEU A 38 -5.70 -6.79 9.45
C LEU A 38 -4.75 -5.62 9.21
N TYR A 39 -4.50 -5.34 7.93
CA TYR A 39 -3.86 -4.12 7.48
C TYR A 39 -4.92 -3.26 6.79
N GLU A 40 -5.43 -2.26 7.52
CA GLU A 40 -6.50 -1.39 7.05
C GLU A 40 -5.97 -0.38 6.04
N GLY A 41 -6.61 -0.34 4.86
CA GLY A 41 -6.23 0.56 3.77
C GLY A 41 -6.91 1.91 3.84
N ARG A 42 -7.99 2.02 4.61
CA ARG A 42 -8.89 3.17 4.61
C ARG A 42 -8.20 4.47 4.97
N ASP A 43 -7.39 4.49 6.03
CA ASP A 43 -6.65 5.69 6.43
C ASP A 43 -5.60 6.11 5.39
N LEU A 44 -4.94 5.14 4.75
CA LEU A 44 -4.00 5.40 3.67
C LEU A 44 -4.71 5.95 2.42
N PHE A 45 -5.90 5.43 2.10
CA PHE A 45 -6.77 5.97 1.05
C PHE A 45 -7.27 7.38 1.40
N GLY A 46 -7.61 7.65 2.65
CA GLY A 46 -7.97 8.98 3.14
C GLY A 46 -6.82 9.97 2.92
N ARG A 47 -5.62 9.63 3.36
CA ARG A 47 -4.41 10.46 3.15
C ARG A 47 -4.08 10.65 1.68
N PHE A 48 -4.24 9.62 0.86
CA PHE A 48 -4.07 9.71 -0.59
C PHE A 48 -5.07 10.70 -1.22
N THR A 49 -6.33 10.62 -0.81
CA THR A 49 -7.41 11.48 -1.30
C THR A 49 -7.15 12.93 -0.90
N GLU A 50 -6.90 13.20 0.40
CA GLU A 50 -6.57 14.54 0.91
C GLU A 50 -5.37 15.13 0.18
N THR A 51 -4.31 14.35 -0.02
CA THR A 51 -3.12 14.81 -0.73
C THR A 51 -3.42 15.15 -2.18
N THR A 52 -4.23 14.35 -2.86
CA THR A 52 -4.61 14.58 -4.27
C THR A 52 -5.49 15.82 -4.41
N GLU A 53 -6.42 16.04 -3.48
CA GLU A 53 -7.26 17.25 -3.42
C GLU A 53 -6.41 18.51 -3.22
N ARG A 54 -5.46 18.49 -2.28
CA ARG A 54 -4.53 19.60 -2.04
C ARG A 54 -3.64 19.89 -3.25
N ILE A 55 -3.20 18.85 -3.96
CA ILE A 55 -2.46 19.02 -5.22
C ILE A 55 -3.34 19.71 -6.26
N ALA A 56 -4.61 19.32 -6.40
CA ALA A 56 -5.54 19.95 -7.33
C ALA A 56 -5.81 21.42 -6.95
N GLU A 57 -6.00 21.71 -5.66
CA GLU A 57 -6.15 23.06 -5.12
C GLU A 57 -4.94 23.92 -5.48
N TYR A 58 -3.72 23.50 -5.11
CA TYR A 58 -2.52 24.29 -5.42
C TYR A 58 -2.27 24.43 -6.92
N GLN A 59 -2.63 23.41 -7.71
CA GLN A 59 -2.55 23.46 -9.16
C GLN A 59 -3.54 24.45 -9.77
N SER A 60 -4.70 24.69 -9.13
CA SER A 60 -5.69 25.69 -9.55
C SER A 60 -5.26 27.13 -9.30
N LEU A 61 -4.28 27.34 -8.42
CA LEU A 61 -3.72 28.67 -8.13
C LEU A 61 -2.66 29.10 -9.16
N LEU A 62 -2.26 28.20 -10.06
CA LEU A 62 -1.32 28.53 -11.12
C LEU A 62 -2.05 29.15 -12.31
N ASP A 63 -1.35 30.00 -13.07
CA ASP A 63 -1.86 30.55 -14.32
C ASP A 63 -2.28 29.43 -15.30
N GLU A 64 -3.18 29.76 -16.22
CA GLU A 64 -3.62 28.84 -17.27
C GLU A 64 -2.41 28.21 -18.01
N ASP A 65 -2.53 26.93 -18.34
CA ASP A 65 -1.49 26.10 -18.97
C ASP A 65 -0.18 25.87 -18.19
N ARG A 66 -0.09 26.33 -16.93
CA ARG A 66 1.02 26.01 -16.03
C ARG A 66 0.74 24.75 -15.24
N TYR A 67 1.78 23.94 -15.01
CA TYR A 67 1.69 22.75 -14.17
C TYR A 67 2.88 22.68 -13.22
N SER A 68 2.62 22.30 -11.97
CA SER A 68 3.65 22.13 -10.94
C SER A 68 4.61 20.98 -11.25
N SER A 69 4.22 20.01 -12.09
CA SER A 69 5.12 18.97 -12.60
C SER A 69 4.69 18.37 -13.94
N ASN A 70 5.65 17.79 -14.66
CA ASN A 70 5.38 17.01 -15.87
C ASN A 70 4.47 15.79 -15.61
N ARG A 71 4.56 15.19 -14.42
CA ARG A 71 3.71 14.05 -14.03
C ARG A 71 2.26 14.47 -13.89
N ILE A 72 1.99 15.59 -13.20
CA ILE A 72 0.64 16.15 -13.06
C ILE A 72 0.09 16.58 -14.41
N ARG A 73 0.89 17.24 -15.25
CA ARG A 73 0.50 17.61 -16.61
C ARG A 73 0.02 16.41 -17.45
N ARG A 74 0.65 15.25 -17.29
CA ARG A 74 0.24 14.02 -18.00
C ARG A 74 -1.10 13.47 -17.51
N LEU A 75 -1.47 13.67 -16.25
CA LEU A 75 -2.73 13.19 -15.70
C LEU A 75 -3.94 13.92 -16.31
N TYR A 76 -3.81 15.22 -16.60
CA TYR A 76 -4.87 16.05 -17.20
C TYR A 76 -5.00 15.92 -18.73
N ARG A 77 -4.16 15.12 -19.39
CA ARG A 77 -4.21 14.90 -20.85
C ARG A 77 -5.19 13.81 -21.28
N LYS A 78 -6.04 13.30 -20.38
CA LYS A 78 -7.02 12.26 -20.67
C LYS A 78 -8.38 12.85 -21.00
#